data_AF-A0A5C3KKW5-F1
#
_entry.id   AF-A0A5C3KKW5-F1
#
_cell.length_a   1.000
_cell.length_b   1.000
_cell.length_c   1.000
_cell.angle_alpha   90.00
_cell.angle_beta   90.00
_cell.angle_gamma   90.00
#
_symmetry.space_group_name_H-M   'P 1'
#
loop_
_entity.id
_entity.type
_entity.pdbx_description
1 polymer ?
#
loop_
_entity_poly.entity_id
_entity_poly.type
_entity_poly.pdbx_seq_one_letter_code
_entity_poly.pdbx_strand_id
1 'polypeptide(L)'
;LKKSFVPRIKSDTNMINNTIQIFSLNTEQKRAFSIIAQHAISEHPQQLKMYLGGMGGTGKSQVIHALIHFFNSRNESHRFIVLAPTGTILSCLDGEEKIRSEGGLVLDAHERLHGVEYIFIDEVSMISAMDLYDISVQ
;
A
#
# COMPACT_ATOMS: atom_id res chain seq x y z
N LEU A 1 4.34 -12.28 18.62
CA LEU A 1 3.35 -12.90 17.72
C LEU A 1 4.05 -13.40 16.45
N LYS A 2 4.53 -14.64 16.43
CA LYS A 2 5.00 -15.31 15.20
C LYS A 2 3.92 -16.29 14.76
N LYS A 3 2.95 -15.81 13.97
CA LYS A 3 2.13 -16.69 13.14
C LYS A 3 2.86 -16.83 11.82
N SER A 4 3.56 -17.94 11.63
CA SER A 4 4.13 -18.30 10.33
C SER A 4 2.98 -18.78 9.44
N PHE A 5 2.37 -17.84 8.72
CA PHE A 5 1.38 -18.15 7.71
C PHE A 5 2.09 -18.69 6.46
N VAL A 6 1.65 -19.86 5.99
CA VAL A 6 2.06 -20.46 4.72
C VAL A 6 0.93 -20.17 3.73
N PRO A 7 1.17 -19.42 2.65
CA PRO A 7 0.13 -19.13 1.66
C PRO A 7 -0.42 -20.43 1.08
N ARG A 8 -1.76 -20.53 0.95
CA ARG A 8 -2.43 -21.72 0.40
C ARG A 8 -2.16 -21.94 -1.09
N ILE A 9 -1.74 -20.88 -1.81
CA ILE A 9 -1.52 -20.91 -3.26
C ILE A 9 -0.02 -20.69 -3.55
N LYS A 10 0.61 -21.67 -4.21
CA LYS A 10 2.03 -21.60 -4.59
C LYS A 10 2.35 -20.41 -5.52
N SER A 11 1.41 -19.98 -6.37
CA SER A 11 1.59 -18.84 -7.27
C SER A 11 1.82 -17.54 -6.51
N ASP A 12 1.05 -17.29 -5.45
CA ASP A 12 1.14 -16.05 -4.67
C ASP A 12 2.46 -15.96 -3.90
N THR A 13 2.93 -17.11 -3.41
CA THR A 13 4.24 -17.19 -2.74
C THR A 13 5.38 -16.87 -3.71
N ASN A 14 5.26 -17.33 -4.96
CA ASN A 14 6.22 -17.02 -6.02
C ASN A 14 6.20 -15.53 -6.38
N MET A 15 5.01 -14.90 -6.46
CA MET A 15 4.88 -13.46 -6.72
C MET A 15 5.51 -12.60 -5.62
N ILE A 16 5.29 -12.95 -4.35
CA ILE A 16 5.91 -12.29 -3.19
C ILE A 16 7.44 -12.38 -3.29
N ASN A 17 7.97 -13.58 -3.48
CA ASN A 17 9.42 -13.79 -3.54
C ASN A 17 10.05 -13.10 -4.76
N ASN A 18 9.38 -13.15 -5.92
CA ASN A 18 9.83 -12.46 -7.13
C ASN A 18 9.90 -10.95 -6.90
N THR A 19 8.86 -10.36 -6.31
CA THR A 19 8.84 -8.92 -6.01
C THR A 19 9.96 -8.52 -5.04
N ILE A 20 10.21 -9.33 -4.00
CA ILE A 20 11.32 -9.09 -3.06
C ILE A 20 12.67 -9.08 -3.79
N GLN A 21 12.87 -9.97 -4.77
CA GLN A 21 14.10 -10.04 -5.56
C GLN A 21 14.23 -8.88 -6.54
N ILE A 22 13.17 -8.56 -7.29
CA ILE A 22 13.14 -7.44 -8.26
C ILE A 22 13.52 -6.13 -7.57
N PHE A 23 12.92 -5.86 -6.41
CA PHE A 23 13.17 -4.64 -5.66
C PHE A 23 14.34 -4.74 -4.68
N SER A 24 15.01 -5.89 -4.59
CA SER A 24 16.15 -6.13 -3.68
C SER A 24 15.89 -5.61 -2.26
N LEU A 25 14.74 -5.97 -1.70
CA LEU A 25 14.29 -5.43 -0.40
C LEU A 25 15.18 -5.90 0.75
N ASN A 26 15.58 -4.96 1.62
CA ASN A 26 16.28 -5.29 2.85
C ASN A 26 15.35 -5.98 3.87
N THR A 27 15.89 -6.48 4.98
CA THR A 27 15.13 -7.26 5.97
C THR A 27 13.87 -6.55 6.49
N GLU A 28 13.96 -5.25 6.80
CA GLU A 28 12.83 -4.50 7.34
C GLU A 28 11.83 -4.11 6.25
N GLN A 29 12.30 -3.72 5.06
CA GLN A 29 11.46 -3.47 3.90
C GLN A 29 10.69 -4.73 3.50
N LYS A 30 11.38 -5.88 3.43
CA LYS A 30 10.80 -7.19 3.16
C LYS A 30 9.75 -7.53 4.20
N ARG A 31 10.01 -7.25 5.49
CA ARG A 31 9.06 -7.49 6.56
C ARG A 31 7.79 -6.66 6.37
N ALA A 32 7.92 -5.38 6.09
CA ALA A 32 6.77 -4.50 5.84
C ALA A 32 5.96 -4.94 4.62
N PHE A 33 6.64 -5.18 3.49
CA PHE A 33 6.03 -5.70 2.27
C PHE A 33 5.30 -7.03 2.52
N SER A 34 5.95 -7.97 3.23
CA SER A 34 5.38 -9.31 3.46
C SER A 34 4.10 -9.25 4.29
N ILE A 35 4.01 -8.35 5.29
CA ILE A 35 2.79 -8.18 6.10
C ILE A 35 1.61 -7.78 5.21
N ILE A 36 1.80 -6.78 4.36
CA ILE A 36 0.76 -6.26 3.48
C ILE A 36 0.40 -7.28 2.40
N ALA A 37 1.39 -7.90 1.75
CA ALA A 37 1.16 -8.91 0.73
C ALA A 37 0.43 -10.14 1.27
N GLN A 38 0.80 -10.62 2.47
CA GLN A 38 0.10 -11.74 3.13
C GLN A 38 -1.32 -11.38 3.52
N HIS A 39 -1.54 -10.14 3.99
CA HIS A 39 -2.88 -9.65 4.26
C HIS A 39 -3.72 -9.61 2.99
N ALA A 40 -3.17 -9.17 1.86
CA ALA A 40 -3.90 -9.03 0.59
C ALA A 40 -4.36 -10.37 0.01
N ILE A 41 -3.65 -11.46 0.33
CA ILE A 41 -3.96 -12.83 -0.08
C ILE A 41 -4.94 -13.52 0.87
N SER A 42 -5.12 -13.01 2.10
CA SER A 42 -6.02 -13.63 3.06
C SER A 42 -7.48 -13.41 2.65
N GLU A 43 -8.32 -14.44 2.82
CA GLU A 43 -9.73 -14.41 2.35
C GLU A 43 -10.63 -13.50 3.19
N HIS A 44 -10.30 -13.28 4.48
CA HIS A 44 -11.07 -12.42 5.40
C HIS A 44 -10.17 -11.71 6.43
N PRO A 45 -9.27 -10.82 5.99
CA PRO A 45 -8.38 -10.16 6.92
C PRO A 45 -9.11 -9.01 7.64
N GLN A 46 -8.86 -8.87 8.95
CA GLN A 46 -9.29 -7.67 9.69
C GLN A 46 -8.51 -6.45 9.20
N GLN A 47 -9.12 -5.26 9.24
CA GLN A 47 -8.50 -4.00 8.84
C GLN A 47 -7.04 -3.87 9.32
N LEU A 48 -6.10 -3.78 8.38
CA LEU A 48 -4.69 -3.57 8.68
C LEU A 48 -4.40 -2.10 8.93
N LYS A 49 -4.17 -1.75 10.19
CA LYS A 49 -3.63 -0.44 10.58
C LYS A 49 -2.12 -0.58 10.76
N MET A 50 -1.36 -0.04 9.81
CA MET A 50 0.11 -0.15 9.80
C MET A 50 0.77 1.21 9.72
N TYR A 51 1.73 1.46 10.60
CA TYR A 51 2.63 2.61 10.53
C TYR A 51 3.98 2.18 9.97
N LEU A 52 4.36 2.72 8.80
CA LEU A 52 5.66 2.47 8.18
C LEU A 52 6.64 3.59 8.56
N GLY A 53 7.25 3.46 9.74
CA GLY A 53 8.29 4.36 10.22
C GLY A 53 9.69 4.00 9.69
N GLY A 54 10.62 4.95 9.80
CA GLY A 54 12.04 4.72 9.52
C GLY A 54 12.79 6.04 9.34
N MET A 55 14.10 6.01 9.58
CA MET A 55 14.98 7.17 9.36
C MET A 55 14.84 7.70 7.92
N GLY A 56 15.00 9.00 7.70
CA GLY A 56 15.00 9.58 6.35
C GLY A 56 16.02 8.87 5.45
N GLY A 57 15.65 8.60 4.19
CA GLY A 57 16.55 7.93 3.24
C GLY A 57 16.65 6.41 3.33
N THR A 58 15.88 5.72 4.19
CA THR A 58 15.91 4.25 4.31
C THR A 58 15.09 3.49 3.25
N GLY A 59 14.67 4.17 2.17
CA GLY A 59 13.94 3.54 1.08
C GLY A 59 12.53 3.10 1.45
N LYS A 60 11.80 3.87 2.28
CA LYS A 60 10.36 3.64 2.53
C LYS A 60 9.57 3.63 1.21
N SER A 61 9.90 4.54 0.30
CA SER A 61 9.33 4.60 -1.05
C SER A 61 9.58 3.32 -1.86
N GLN A 62 10.70 2.62 -1.63
CA GLN A 62 11.00 1.34 -2.29
C GLN A 62 9.99 0.24 -1.89
N VAL A 63 9.48 0.27 -0.66
CA VAL A 63 8.40 -0.64 -0.22
C VAL A 63 7.11 -0.32 -0.96
N ILE A 64 6.81 0.96 -1.17
CA ILE A 64 5.62 1.41 -1.92
C ILE A 64 5.71 0.93 -3.37
N HIS A 65 6.85 1.14 -4.04
CA HIS A 65 7.04 0.67 -5.43
C HIS A 65 6.92 -0.86 -5.54
N ALA A 66 7.44 -1.61 -4.56
CA ALA A 66 7.28 -3.06 -4.51
C ALA A 66 5.81 -3.48 -4.34
N LEU A 67 5.04 -2.78 -3.52
CA LEU A 67 3.60 -3.04 -3.36
C LEU A 67 2.83 -2.73 -4.64
N ILE A 68 3.11 -1.61 -5.29
CA ILE A 68 2.51 -1.24 -6.58
C ILE A 68 2.76 -2.36 -7.60
N HIS A 69 4.01 -2.80 -7.74
CA HIS A 69 4.35 -3.91 -8.63
C HIS A 69 3.60 -5.20 -8.27
N PHE A 70 3.50 -5.53 -6.97
CA PHE A 70 2.78 -6.71 -6.50
C PHE A 70 1.29 -6.67 -6.87
N PHE A 71 0.58 -5.57 -6.61
CA PHE A 71 -0.84 -5.42 -6.97
C PHE A 71 -1.05 -5.39 -8.49
N ASN A 72 -0.17 -4.74 -9.25
CA ASN A 72 -0.21 -4.74 -10.71
C ASN A 72 -0.02 -6.15 -11.28
N SER A 73 0.91 -6.93 -10.72
CA SER A 73 1.16 -8.32 -11.15
C SER A 73 -0.04 -9.25 -10.95
N ARG A 74 -0.97 -8.85 -10.07
CA ARG A 74 -2.22 -9.57 -9.76
C ARG A 74 -3.43 -9.05 -10.54
N ASN A 75 -3.27 -8.01 -11.38
CA ASN A 75 -4.37 -7.24 -11.96
C ASN A 75 -5.32 -6.66 -10.90
N GLU A 76 -4.79 -6.36 -9.71
CA GLU A 76 -5.50 -5.85 -8.54
C GLU A 76 -5.04 -4.41 -8.21
N SER A 77 -4.55 -3.68 -9.21
CA SER A 77 -3.97 -2.34 -9.05
C SER A 77 -4.94 -1.32 -8.46
N HIS A 78 -6.23 -1.44 -8.78
CA HIS A 78 -7.31 -0.63 -8.23
C HIS A 78 -7.49 -0.75 -6.71
N ARG A 79 -6.98 -1.82 -6.08
CA ARG A 79 -7.10 -2.03 -4.62
C ARG A 79 -6.12 -1.16 -3.83
N PHE A 80 -5.12 -0.53 -4.46
CA PHE A 80 -4.03 0.18 -3.77
C PHE A 80 -3.87 1.63 -4.26
N ILE A 81 -3.94 2.59 -3.33
CA ILE A 81 -3.74 4.02 -3.57
C ILE A 81 -2.68 4.59 -2.65
N VAL A 82 -1.88 5.52 -3.17
CA VAL A 82 -0.92 6.32 -2.40
C VAL A 82 -1.41 7.76 -2.31
N LEU A 83 -1.51 8.29 -1.11
CA LEU A 83 -1.89 9.66 -0.79
C LEU A 83 -0.67 10.42 -0.26
N ALA A 84 -0.39 11.57 -0.87
CA ALA A 84 0.59 12.53 -0.38
C ALA A 84 -0.12 13.67 0.39
N PRO A 85 0.53 14.27 1.39
CA PRO A 85 -0.06 15.32 2.24
C PRO A 85 -0.51 16.57 1.47
N THR A 86 0.05 16.82 0.29
CA THR A 86 -0.38 17.89 -0.63
C THR A 86 -1.72 17.61 -1.34
N GLY A 87 -2.48 16.61 -0.90
CA GLY A 87 -3.73 16.19 -1.54
C GLY A 87 -3.53 15.51 -2.89
N THR A 88 -2.29 15.08 -3.20
CA THR A 88 -2.01 14.36 -4.44
C THR A 88 -2.35 12.89 -4.25
N ILE A 89 -3.33 12.42 -5.01
CA ILE A 89 -3.72 11.00 -5.06
C ILE A 89 -3.01 10.34 -6.23
N LEU A 90 -2.07 9.45 -5.92
CA LEU A 90 -1.40 8.60 -6.89
C LEU A 90 -2.16 7.27 -6.98
N SER A 91 -3.03 7.14 -7.98
CA SER A 91 -3.66 5.87 -8.36
C SER A 91 -2.81 5.22 -9.45
N CYS A 92 -2.24 4.04 -9.19
CA CYS A 92 -1.51 3.29 -10.20
C CYS A 92 -2.52 2.54 -11.09
N LEU A 93 -3.16 3.26 -12.00
CA LEU A 93 -3.86 2.67 -13.13
C LEU A 93 -2.94 2.84 -14.35
N ASP A 94 -2.48 1.71 -14.86
CA ASP A 94 -1.75 1.54 -16.13
C ASP A 94 -0.37 2.22 -16.26
N GLY A 95 0.67 1.43 -15.98
CA GLY A 95 1.91 1.38 -16.77
C GLY A 95 2.92 2.51 -16.59
N GLU A 96 2.51 3.75 -16.31
CA GLU A 96 3.42 4.88 -16.10
C GLU A 96 2.92 5.73 -14.93
N GLU A 97 3.85 6.22 -14.12
CA GLU A 97 3.57 7.17 -13.04
C GLU A 97 2.92 8.45 -13.61
N LYS A 98 1.58 8.48 -13.78
CA LYS A 98 0.95 9.71 -14.27
C LYS A 98 -0.54 9.84 -14.03
N ILE A 99 -0.93 10.18 -12.80
CA ILE A 99 -1.95 11.22 -12.60
C ILE A 99 -1.55 12.09 -11.39
N ARG A 100 -0.72 13.12 -11.63
CA ARG A 100 -0.66 14.29 -10.76
C ARG A 100 -1.94 15.10 -11.03
N SER A 101 -3.00 14.83 -10.27
CA SER A 101 -4.12 15.76 -10.20
C SER A 101 -3.88 16.68 -9.01
N GLU A 102 -3.46 17.90 -9.30
CA GLU A 102 -3.50 18.99 -8.33
C GLU A 102 -4.97 19.43 -8.21
N GLY A 103 -5.57 19.18 -7.04
CA GLY A 103 -6.82 19.83 -6.61
C GLY A 103 -8.08 19.48 -7.40
N GLY A 104 -8.61 18.27 -7.21
CA GLY A 104 -9.98 17.90 -7.61
C GLY A 104 -10.82 17.55 -6.39
N LEU A 105 -11.88 18.34 -6.15
CA LEU A 105 -12.82 18.31 -5.02
C LEU A 105 -13.25 16.89 -4.58
N VAL A 106 -13.31 16.70 -3.26
CA VAL A 106 -13.86 15.60 -2.41
C VAL A 106 -14.84 14.60 -3.05
N LEU A 107 -15.63 14.98 -4.07
CA LEU A 107 -16.54 14.10 -4.82
C LEU A 107 -15.80 13.16 -5.79
N ASP A 108 -14.76 13.63 -6.49
CA ASP A 108 -13.93 12.78 -7.38
C ASP A 108 -13.11 11.78 -6.57
N ALA A 109 -12.74 12.13 -5.34
CA ALA A 109 -12.05 11.22 -4.43
C ALA A 109 -12.94 10.04 -4.03
N HIS A 110 -14.25 10.25 -3.83
CA HIS A 110 -15.17 9.21 -3.36
C HIS A 110 -15.45 8.14 -4.43
N GLU A 111 -15.53 8.52 -5.70
CA GLU A 111 -15.62 7.56 -6.82
C GLU A 111 -14.29 6.82 -7.03
N ARG A 112 -13.15 7.49 -6.83
CA ARG A 112 -11.81 6.89 -6.93
C ARG A 112 -11.47 5.97 -5.76
N LEU A 113 -12.11 6.16 -4.60
CA LEU A 113 -11.98 5.29 -3.43
C LEU A 113 -12.89 4.06 -3.51
N HIS A 114 -13.80 4.01 -4.48
CA HIS A 114 -14.71 2.89 -4.65
C HIS A 114 -13.94 1.63 -5.13
N GLY A 115 -13.82 0.63 -4.25
CA GLY A 115 -13.06 -0.61 -4.52
C GLY A 115 -11.59 -0.57 -4.07
N VAL A 116 -11.17 0.48 -3.36
CA VAL A 116 -9.83 0.58 -2.77
C VAL A 116 -9.84 -0.10 -1.41
N GLU A 117 -8.92 -1.04 -1.20
CA GLU A 117 -8.77 -1.73 0.09
C GLU A 117 -7.54 -1.26 0.87
N TYR A 118 -6.58 -0.66 0.18
CA TYR A 118 -5.32 -0.20 0.76
C TYR A 118 -5.08 1.26 0.43
N ILE A 119 -4.91 2.04 1.48
CA ILE A 119 -4.54 3.45 1.40
C ILE A 119 -3.19 3.60 2.10
N PHE A 120 -2.18 4.01 1.35
CA PHE A 120 -0.90 4.43 1.90
C PHE A 120 -0.89 5.94 2.05
N ILE A 121 -0.54 6.45 3.22
CA ILE A 121 -0.46 7.88 3.50
C ILE A 121 0.99 8.23 3.80
N ASP A 122 1.60 9.05 2.94
CA ASP A 122 2.94 9.57 3.20
C ASP A 122 2.87 10.78 4.15
N GLU A 123 3.93 10.98 4.94
CA GLU A 123 4.07 12.09 5.88
C GLU A 123 2.86 12.32 6.81
N VAL A 124 2.35 11.25 7.44
CA VAL A 124 1.27 11.31 8.43
C VAL A 124 1.48 12.32 9.57
N SER A 125 2.71 12.81 9.78
CA SER A 125 3.02 13.94 10.68
C SER A 125 2.32 15.25 10.29
N MET A 126 1.84 15.38 9.05
CA MET A 126 1.07 16.53 8.57
C MET A 126 -0.44 16.37 8.76
N ILE A 127 -0.91 15.23 9.26
CA ILE A 127 -2.34 14.95 9.48
C ILE A 127 -2.66 15.11 10.97
N SER A 128 -3.81 15.71 11.29
CA SER A 128 -4.20 15.86 12.69
C SER A 128 -4.58 14.51 13.31
N ALA A 129 -4.35 14.38 14.62
CA ALA A 129 -4.77 13.17 15.35
C ALA A 129 -6.29 12.95 15.32
N MET A 130 -7.08 14.02 15.11
CA MET A 130 -8.53 13.95 14.97
C MET A 130 -8.92 13.33 13.63
N ASP A 131 -8.29 13.78 12.53
CA ASP A 131 -8.56 13.23 11.19
C ASP A 131 -8.18 11.74 11.10
N LEU A 132 -7.08 11.33 11.75
CA LEU A 132 -6.68 9.93 11.86
C LEU A 132 -7.69 9.08 12.65
N TYR A 133 -8.34 9.67 13.67
CA TYR A 133 -9.38 8.99 14.43
C TYR A 133 -10.62 8.75 13.57
N ASP A 134 -11.05 9.75 12.81
CA ASP A 134 -12.22 9.65 11.94
C ASP A 134 -12.01 8.59 10.84
N ILE A 135 -10.81 8.51 10.26
CA ILE A 135 -10.42 7.45 9.30
C ILE A 135 -10.41 6.05 9.96
N SER A 136 -10.10 5.98 11.25
CA SER A 136 -9.98 4.71 11.99
C SER A 136 -11.34 4.13 12.41
N VAL A 137 -12.39 4.95 12.50
CA VAL A 137 -13.73 4.58 12.99
C VAL A 137 -14.69 4.19 11.85
N GLN A 138 -14.36 4.54 10.60
CA GLN A 138 -15.01 3.99 9.40
C GLN A 138 -14.71 2.50 9.21
#